data_AF-A0AAW6NZN3-F1
#
_entry.id   AF-A0AAW6NZN3-F1
#
_cell.length_a   1.000
_cell.length_b   1.000
_cell.length_c   1.000
_cell.angle_alpha   90.00
_cell.angle_beta   90.00
_cell.angle_gamma   90.00
#
_symmetry.space_group_name_H-M   'P 1'
#
loop_
_entity.id
_entity.type
_entity.pdbx_description
1 polymer ?
#
loop_
_entity_poly.entity_id
_entity_poly.type
_entity_poly.pdbx_seq_one_letter_code
_entity_poly.pdbx_strand_id
1 'polypeptide(L)'
;MPTPLRPQEIYLLERFSSKEYYQQMQDAWAAMLKHVEDCLQRFMRQLPADYRKRGLPMQPDIVWGDTVLPNFRETMIYVDRGFISLTHGDHSGLFGAVGVQGDMRGQREYWSGWLDEVEPGADDRYWDLIGRASHFASNILATAHAHWVTTFLTTGYSEERGPLDPPTAWPRYRLNPQVQIRTGEPIPQTGVYLPDVDDACAQFLIASRYFTSYTRNAPKASVGYDPDTLQNISKEPTLWTLVERVPGETVPFEEGLGPMTALPVPAGQPCSRSGLWFTLAQRDSRRHFQQGEIFPEVPRGLAKGEVLWLWDEEQDNASAVLSSSAATVDLPAPVADTPSEFANSGEPAPRAGLWQVIDNPSVQFRAGQAGEVLPTYQGQPLRWQWIEQPGTGLRATSGQPCPYPGVWSCEDWPTGEQTFMHGVPLPQVEGRNVTWKLVRGS
;
A
#
# COMPACT_ATOMS: atom_id res chain seq x y z
N MET A 1 1.07 -13.68 9.84
CA MET A 1 0.09 -14.41 9.04
C MET A 1 0.44 -14.25 7.57
N PRO A 2 0.48 -15.35 6.80
CA PRO A 2 0.88 -15.31 5.40
C PRO A 2 0.02 -14.31 4.63
N THR A 3 0.63 -13.65 3.63
CA THR A 3 -0.04 -12.63 2.82
C THR A 3 -1.41 -13.13 2.33
N PRO A 4 -2.51 -12.41 2.60
CA PRO A 4 -3.84 -12.85 2.20
C PRO A 4 -4.03 -12.70 0.69
N LEU A 5 -4.74 -13.64 0.08
CA LEU A 5 -5.15 -13.54 -1.32
C LEU A 5 -6.29 -12.52 -1.46
N ARG A 6 -6.03 -11.36 -2.06
CA ARG A 6 -6.98 -10.25 -2.19
C ARG A 6 -7.46 -10.05 -3.63
N PRO A 7 -8.73 -10.30 -3.97
CA PRO A 7 -9.24 -10.20 -5.34
C PRO A 7 -8.97 -8.86 -6.06
N GLN A 8 -9.09 -7.72 -5.36
CA GLN A 8 -8.82 -6.41 -5.98
C GLN A 8 -7.37 -6.30 -6.47
N GLU A 9 -6.41 -6.76 -5.66
CA GLU A 9 -4.99 -6.72 -5.99
C GLU A 9 -4.69 -7.54 -7.25
N ILE A 10 -5.20 -8.78 -7.29
CA ILE A 10 -5.01 -9.68 -8.43
C ILE A 10 -5.66 -9.09 -9.69
N TYR A 11 -6.88 -8.57 -9.58
CA TYR A 11 -7.59 -7.94 -10.69
C TYR A 11 -6.83 -6.73 -11.25
N LEU A 12 -6.26 -5.88 -10.39
CA LEU A 12 -5.46 -4.74 -10.81
C LEU A 12 -4.16 -5.16 -11.49
N LEU A 13 -3.49 -6.21 -11.01
CA LEU A 13 -2.31 -6.77 -11.67
C LEU A 13 -2.65 -7.34 -13.06
N GLU A 14 -3.78 -8.06 -13.19
CA GLU A 14 -4.29 -8.52 -14.49
C GLU A 14 -4.60 -7.33 -15.42
N ARG A 15 -5.25 -6.28 -14.90
CA ARG A 15 -5.55 -5.06 -15.65
C ARG A 15 -4.29 -4.37 -16.14
N PHE A 16 -3.34 -4.09 -15.25
CA PHE A 16 -2.11 -3.36 -15.57
C PHE A 16 -1.12 -4.14 -16.43
N SER A 17 -1.24 -5.47 -16.48
CA SER A 17 -0.47 -6.34 -17.38
C SER A 17 -1.18 -6.65 -18.72
N SER A 18 -2.42 -6.20 -18.89
CA SER A 18 -3.22 -6.48 -20.10
C SER A 18 -2.78 -5.68 -21.31
N LYS A 19 -3.00 -6.24 -22.50
CA LYS A 19 -2.77 -5.53 -23.77
C LYS A 19 -3.73 -4.33 -23.94
N GLU A 20 -4.95 -4.42 -23.42
CA GLU A 20 -5.95 -3.35 -23.49
C GLU A 20 -5.50 -2.12 -22.69
N TYR A 21 -4.92 -2.33 -21.51
CA TYR A 21 -4.35 -1.25 -20.71
C TYR A 21 -3.08 -0.68 -21.35
N TYR A 22 -2.22 -1.53 -21.93
CA TYR A 22 -1.05 -1.10 -22.69
C TYR A 22 -1.42 -0.26 -23.92
N GLN A 23 -2.51 -0.60 -24.63
CA GLN A 23 -2.99 0.15 -25.79
C GLN A 23 -3.31 1.60 -25.41
N GLN A 24 -3.86 1.86 -24.21
CA GLN A 24 -4.12 3.23 -23.76
C GLN A 24 -2.86 4.08 -23.67
N MET A 25 -1.75 3.49 -23.21
CA MET A 25 -0.44 4.14 -23.22
C MET A 25 0.04 4.41 -24.65
N GLN A 26 -0.06 3.40 -25.54
CA GLN A 26 0.35 3.50 -26.94
C GLN A 26 -0.41 4.58 -27.69
N ASP A 27 -1.74 4.63 -27.54
CA ASP A 27 -2.60 5.62 -28.18
C ASP A 27 -2.27 7.03 -27.70
N ALA A 28 -2.06 7.21 -26.39
CA ALA A 28 -1.67 8.50 -25.83
C ALA A 28 -0.30 8.97 -26.34
N TRP A 29 0.69 8.07 -26.41
CA TRP A 29 2.03 8.39 -26.94
C TRP A 29 1.98 8.72 -28.45
N ALA A 30 1.24 7.95 -29.24
CA ALA A 30 1.07 8.20 -30.67
C ALA A 30 0.37 9.54 -30.93
N ALA A 31 -0.67 9.86 -30.16
CA ALA A 31 -1.37 11.13 -30.24
C ALA A 31 -0.46 12.31 -29.85
N MET A 32 0.35 12.15 -28.80
CA MET A 32 1.35 13.13 -28.39
C MET A 32 2.37 13.38 -29.51
N LEU A 33 2.99 12.32 -30.03
CA LEU A 33 4.01 12.41 -31.06
C LEU A 33 3.48 13.13 -32.30
N LYS A 34 2.29 12.72 -32.77
CA LYS A 34 1.63 13.35 -33.90
C LYS A 34 1.37 14.85 -33.66
N HIS A 35 0.87 15.21 -32.48
CA HIS A 35 0.58 16.60 -32.13
C HIS A 35 1.84 17.48 -32.20
N VAL A 36 2.95 17.04 -31.63
CA VAL A 36 4.21 17.80 -31.64
C VAL A 36 4.79 17.88 -33.06
N GLU A 37 4.74 16.80 -33.84
CA GLU A 37 5.19 16.80 -35.23
C GLU A 37 4.38 17.74 -36.13
N ASP A 38 3.05 17.72 -35.99
CA ASP A 38 2.14 18.61 -36.71
C ASP A 38 2.42 20.09 -36.35
N CYS A 39 2.66 20.38 -35.06
CA CYS A 39 3.04 21.72 -34.60
C CYS A 39 4.39 22.15 -35.18
N LEU A 40 5.42 21.29 -35.15
CA LEU A 40 6.73 21.62 -35.70
C LEU A 40 6.63 21.89 -37.21
N GLN A 41 5.88 21.06 -37.94
CA GLN A 41 5.68 21.26 -39.37
C GLN A 41 5.01 22.61 -39.66
N ARG A 42 3.99 23.01 -38.87
CA ARG A 42 3.32 24.30 -39.01
C ARG A 42 4.23 25.47 -38.66
N PHE A 43 4.99 25.37 -37.57
CA PHE A 43 5.97 26.38 -37.15
C PHE A 43 6.99 26.64 -38.27
N MET A 44 7.53 25.58 -38.87
CA MET A 44 8.51 25.68 -39.95
C MET A 44 7.98 26.27 -41.26
N ARG A 45 6.65 26.24 -41.49
CA ARG A 45 6.03 26.90 -42.65
C ARG A 45 5.92 28.42 -42.48
N GLN A 46 5.91 28.91 -41.25
CA GLN A 46 5.70 30.33 -40.92
C GLN A 46 6.65 30.77 -39.80
N LEU A 47 7.94 30.89 -40.14
CA LEU A 47 8.96 31.28 -39.17
C LEU A 47 8.83 32.76 -38.78
N PRO A 48 8.90 33.09 -37.48
CA PRO A 48 9.03 34.47 -37.01
C PRO A 48 10.27 35.15 -37.62
N ALA A 49 10.17 36.46 -37.90
CA ALA A 49 11.27 37.20 -38.54
C ALA A 49 12.55 37.27 -37.68
N ASP A 50 12.42 37.16 -36.36
CA ASP A 50 13.51 37.14 -35.39
C ASP A 50 14.03 35.73 -35.08
N TYR A 51 13.43 34.68 -35.66
CA TYR A 51 13.61 33.29 -35.26
C TYR A 51 15.08 32.86 -35.05
N ARG A 52 15.93 33.04 -36.06
CA ARG A 52 17.35 32.62 -36.01
C ARG A 52 18.21 33.49 -35.09
N LYS A 53 17.68 34.59 -34.56
CA LYS A 53 18.34 35.44 -33.56
C LYS A 53 18.00 35.01 -32.14
N ARG A 54 16.98 34.16 -31.95
CA ARG A 54 16.63 33.61 -30.63
C ARG A 54 17.72 32.65 -30.17
N GLY A 55 17.85 32.49 -28.85
CA GLY A 55 18.77 31.51 -28.26
C GLY A 55 18.44 30.10 -28.75
N LEU A 56 19.44 29.21 -28.77
CA LEU A 56 19.26 27.82 -29.24
C LEU A 56 18.06 27.10 -28.59
N PRO A 57 17.77 27.23 -27.27
CA PRO A 57 16.59 26.61 -26.66
C PRO A 57 15.24 27.05 -27.25
N MET A 58 15.19 28.21 -27.90
CA MET A 58 14.00 28.78 -28.54
C MET A 58 13.95 28.50 -30.05
N GLN A 59 14.84 27.64 -30.57
CA GLN A 59 14.85 27.17 -31.94
C GLN A 59 14.40 25.70 -32.01
N PRO A 60 13.07 25.42 -32.05
CA PRO A 60 12.56 24.06 -31.96
C PRO A 60 12.97 23.17 -33.13
N ASP A 61 13.31 23.70 -34.31
CA ASP A 61 13.85 22.85 -35.39
C ASP A 61 15.17 22.17 -35.02
N ILE A 62 16.02 22.87 -34.28
CA ILE A 62 17.30 22.33 -33.80
C ILE A 62 17.04 21.46 -32.56
N VAL A 63 16.39 22.00 -31.53
CA VAL A 63 16.26 21.30 -30.25
C VAL A 63 15.26 20.16 -30.35
N TRP A 64 14.04 20.45 -30.78
CA TRP A 64 12.98 19.45 -30.88
C TRP A 64 13.12 18.60 -32.14
N GLY A 65 13.48 19.18 -33.28
CA GLY A 65 13.64 18.47 -34.54
C GLY A 65 14.81 17.50 -34.57
N ASP A 66 16.00 17.89 -34.06
CA ASP A 66 17.20 17.06 -34.12
C ASP A 66 17.44 16.21 -32.86
N THR A 67 16.82 16.55 -31.73
CA THR A 67 17.05 15.83 -30.44
C THR A 67 15.78 15.18 -29.89
N VAL A 68 14.72 15.94 -29.60
CA VAL A 68 13.56 15.42 -28.87
C VAL A 68 12.71 14.45 -29.72
N LEU A 69 12.28 14.87 -30.91
CA LEU A 69 11.41 14.06 -31.77
C LEU A 69 12.06 12.75 -32.25
N PRO A 70 13.36 12.70 -32.61
CA PRO A 70 14.03 11.43 -32.90
C PRO A 70 13.93 10.43 -31.73
N ASN A 71 14.15 10.87 -30.49
CA ASN A 71 14.01 10.02 -29.31
C ASN A 71 12.56 9.56 -29.13
N PHE A 72 11.58 10.46 -29.26
CA PHE A 72 10.17 10.09 -29.11
C PHE A 72 9.69 9.09 -30.18
N ARG A 73 10.20 9.21 -31.41
CA ARG A 73 9.96 8.23 -32.49
C ARG A 73 10.60 6.88 -32.16
N GLU A 74 11.81 6.88 -31.62
CA GLU A 74 12.46 5.64 -31.18
C GLU A 74 11.63 4.96 -30.10
N THR A 75 11.17 5.72 -29.09
CA THR A 75 10.25 5.21 -28.06
C THR A 75 8.97 4.64 -28.67
N MET A 76 8.36 5.30 -29.66
CA MET A 76 7.18 4.78 -30.34
C MET A 76 7.43 3.40 -30.97
N ILE A 77 8.60 3.18 -31.59
CA ILE A 77 8.98 1.88 -32.15
C ILE A 77 9.03 0.80 -31.06
N TYR A 78 9.58 1.09 -29.89
CA TYR A 78 9.61 0.13 -28.77
C TYR A 78 8.23 -0.13 -28.19
N VAL A 79 7.38 0.89 -28.09
CA VAL A 79 5.99 0.76 -27.65
C VAL A 79 5.20 -0.13 -28.61
N ASP A 80 5.31 0.10 -29.93
CA ASP A 80 4.67 -0.74 -30.94
C ASP A 80 5.12 -2.20 -30.87
N ARG A 81 6.43 -2.43 -30.76
CA ARG A 81 7.00 -3.78 -30.57
C ARG A 81 6.53 -4.44 -29.28
N GLY A 82 6.38 -3.66 -28.21
CA GLY A 82 5.86 -4.11 -26.93
C GLY A 82 4.41 -4.58 -27.05
N PHE A 83 3.57 -3.78 -27.71
CA PHE A 83 2.18 -4.15 -27.98
C PHE A 83 2.07 -5.43 -28.83
N ILE A 84 2.85 -5.52 -29.92
CA ILE A 84 2.89 -6.73 -30.77
C ILE A 84 3.29 -7.96 -29.94
N SER A 85 4.32 -7.84 -29.09
CA SER A 85 4.73 -8.93 -28.19
C SER A 85 3.59 -9.39 -27.27
N LEU A 86 2.84 -8.44 -26.69
CA LEU A 86 1.69 -8.74 -25.83
C LEU A 86 0.58 -9.46 -26.57
N THR A 87 0.29 -9.10 -27.82
CA THR A 87 -0.71 -9.80 -28.64
C THR A 87 -0.37 -11.26 -28.92
N HIS A 88 0.92 -11.64 -28.81
CA HIS A 88 1.42 -13.01 -28.96
C HIS A 88 1.66 -13.69 -27.60
N GLY A 89 1.24 -13.07 -26.49
CA GLY A 89 1.37 -13.61 -25.13
C GLY A 89 2.75 -13.44 -24.49
N ASP A 90 3.67 -12.69 -25.11
CA ASP A 90 4.96 -12.34 -24.49
C ASP A 90 4.84 -11.03 -23.69
N HIS A 91 4.76 -11.18 -22.37
CA HIS A 91 4.61 -10.06 -21.44
C HIS A 91 5.92 -9.28 -21.22
N SER A 92 7.04 -9.71 -21.82
CA SER A 92 8.24 -8.86 -21.93
C SER A 92 7.96 -7.58 -22.70
N GLY A 93 6.90 -7.54 -23.52
CA GLY A 93 6.44 -6.33 -24.20
C GLY A 93 6.06 -5.18 -23.26
N LEU A 94 5.70 -5.46 -22.00
CA LEU A 94 5.40 -4.43 -21.01
C LEU A 94 6.57 -3.46 -20.80
N PHE A 95 7.82 -3.91 -20.98
CA PHE A 95 9.01 -3.06 -20.83
C PHE A 95 9.17 -2.01 -21.94
N GLY A 96 8.35 -2.03 -23.00
CA GLY A 96 8.28 -0.90 -23.93
C GLY A 96 7.86 0.41 -23.25
N ALA A 97 7.19 0.33 -22.09
CA ALA A 97 6.83 1.49 -21.27
C ALA A 97 8.04 2.23 -20.65
N VAL A 98 9.24 1.61 -20.62
CA VAL A 98 10.45 2.25 -20.06
C VAL A 98 10.81 3.52 -20.82
N GLY A 99 10.70 3.50 -22.16
CA GLY A 99 10.99 4.65 -23.01
C GLY A 99 10.09 5.85 -22.68
N VAL A 100 8.79 5.61 -22.50
CA VAL A 100 7.80 6.64 -22.14
C VAL A 100 8.18 7.38 -20.85
N GLN A 101 8.60 6.64 -19.81
CA GLN A 101 9.04 7.23 -18.54
C GLN A 101 10.41 7.90 -18.61
N GLY A 102 11.31 7.39 -19.44
CA GLY A 102 12.60 8.03 -19.72
C GLY A 102 12.41 9.39 -20.38
N ASP A 103 11.66 9.39 -21.48
CA ASP A 103 11.40 10.57 -22.30
C ASP A 103 10.59 11.63 -21.56
N MET A 104 9.55 11.24 -20.81
CA MET A 104 8.78 12.18 -19.97
C MET A 104 9.65 12.93 -18.95
N ARG A 105 10.69 12.27 -18.41
CA ARG A 105 11.65 12.91 -17.50
C ARG A 105 12.63 13.80 -18.27
N GLY A 106 13.23 13.27 -19.34
CA GLY A 106 14.25 13.99 -20.12
C GLY A 106 13.71 15.23 -20.82
N GLN A 107 12.46 15.18 -21.32
CA GLN A 107 11.90 16.29 -22.07
C GLN A 107 11.71 17.58 -21.26
N ARG A 108 11.70 17.49 -19.92
CA ARG A 108 11.62 18.65 -19.01
C ARG A 108 12.81 19.60 -19.13
N GLU A 109 13.89 19.17 -19.76
CA GLU A 109 15.07 20.01 -20.05
C GLU A 109 14.88 20.91 -21.27
N TYR A 110 13.84 20.69 -22.08
CA TYR A 110 13.58 21.44 -23.30
C TYR A 110 12.36 22.34 -23.14
N TRP A 111 12.49 23.59 -23.60
CA TRP A 111 11.40 24.54 -23.57
C TRP A 111 10.35 24.18 -24.64
N SER A 112 9.11 23.96 -24.22
CA SER A 112 7.98 23.56 -25.08
C SER A 112 7.05 24.73 -25.48
N GLY A 113 7.25 25.93 -24.91
CA GLY A 113 6.36 27.08 -25.13
C GLY A 113 6.26 27.59 -26.58
N TRP A 114 7.14 27.14 -27.48
CA TRP A 114 7.00 27.38 -28.92
C TRP A 114 5.75 26.72 -29.51
N LEU A 115 5.20 25.68 -28.87
CA LEU A 115 3.94 25.06 -29.29
C LEU A 115 2.79 26.08 -29.27
N ASP A 116 2.72 26.92 -28.24
CA ASP A 116 1.71 27.98 -28.14
C ASP A 116 1.91 29.13 -29.13
N GLU A 117 3.13 29.31 -29.66
CA GLU A 117 3.36 30.22 -30.80
C GLU A 117 2.69 29.72 -32.08
N VAL A 118 2.46 28.41 -32.20
CA VAL A 118 1.75 27.80 -33.34
C VAL A 118 0.25 27.90 -33.18
N GLU A 119 -0.26 27.58 -32.00
CA GLU A 119 -1.67 27.59 -31.66
C GLU A 119 -1.86 27.70 -30.14
N PRO A 120 -2.67 28.65 -29.64
CA PRO A 120 -2.92 28.78 -28.21
C PRO A 120 -3.45 27.47 -27.58
N GLY A 121 -2.80 27.00 -26.51
CA GLY A 121 -3.18 25.77 -25.79
C GLY A 121 -2.57 24.50 -26.39
N ALA A 122 -1.68 24.62 -27.38
CA ALA A 122 -0.95 23.48 -27.93
C ALA A 122 0.08 22.93 -26.93
N ASP A 123 0.64 23.76 -26.06
CA ASP A 123 1.54 23.29 -25.00
C ASP A 123 0.78 22.48 -23.93
N ASP A 124 -0.36 23.00 -23.46
CA ASP A 124 -1.23 22.29 -22.50
C ASP A 124 -1.66 20.91 -23.03
N ARG A 125 -2.05 20.86 -24.31
CA ARG A 125 -2.41 19.60 -24.97
C ARG A 125 -1.25 18.61 -25.04
N TYR A 126 -0.03 19.10 -25.28
CA TYR A 126 1.16 18.26 -25.27
C TYR A 126 1.38 17.64 -23.88
N TRP A 127 1.30 18.46 -22.83
CA TRP A 127 1.47 18.01 -21.44
C TRP A 127 0.38 17.05 -20.98
N ASP A 128 -0.87 17.24 -21.40
CA ASP A 128 -1.97 16.31 -21.13
C ASP A 128 -1.71 14.93 -21.76
N LEU A 129 -1.33 14.90 -23.05
CA LEU A 129 -1.10 13.65 -23.78
C LEU A 129 0.12 12.88 -23.25
N ILE A 130 1.26 13.56 -23.02
CA ILE A 130 2.45 12.92 -22.48
C ILE A 130 2.26 12.50 -21.02
N GLY A 131 1.54 13.29 -20.23
CA GLY A 131 1.16 12.97 -18.85
C GLY A 131 0.27 11.73 -18.79
N ARG A 132 -0.72 11.63 -19.68
CA ARG A 132 -1.57 10.45 -19.80
C ARG A 132 -0.78 9.20 -20.21
N ALA A 133 0.13 9.30 -21.17
CA ALA A 133 1.00 8.17 -21.54
C ALA A 133 1.88 7.74 -20.35
N SER A 134 2.48 8.71 -19.65
CA SER A 134 3.30 8.46 -18.46
C SER A 134 2.49 7.79 -17.34
N HIS A 135 1.25 8.22 -17.09
CA HIS A 135 0.37 7.60 -16.11
C HIS A 135 0.18 6.09 -16.35
N PHE A 136 -0.19 5.69 -17.56
CA PHE A 136 -0.31 4.26 -17.91
C PHE A 136 1.03 3.54 -17.79
N ALA A 137 2.11 4.15 -18.28
CA ALA A 137 3.45 3.58 -18.23
C ALA A 137 3.92 3.29 -16.79
N SER A 138 3.63 4.18 -15.84
CA SER A 138 4.01 3.98 -14.43
C SER A 138 3.38 2.72 -13.83
N ASN A 139 2.09 2.50 -14.04
CA ASN A 139 1.39 1.31 -13.53
C ASN A 139 1.86 0.03 -14.22
N ILE A 140 2.13 0.10 -15.53
CA ILE A 140 2.66 -1.01 -16.33
C ILE A 140 4.04 -1.42 -15.80
N LEU A 141 4.95 -0.47 -15.63
CA LEU A 141 6.31 -0.75 -15.16
C LEU A 141 6.30 -1.27 -13.73
N ALA A 142 5.44 -0.73 -12.87
CA ALA A 142 5.28 -1.23 -11.51
C ALA A 142 4.92 -2.71 -11.46
N THR A 143 3.99 -3.09 -12.33
CA THR A 143 3.54 -4.46 -12.50
C THR A 143 4.62 -5.34 -13.13
N ALA A 144 5.27 -4.86 -14.20
CA ALA A 144 6.29 -5.62 -14.93
C ALA A 144 7.57 -5.85 -14.11
N HIS A 145 7.94 -4.91 -13.25
CA HIS A 145 9.09 -5.03 -12.36
C HIS A 145 8.80 -5.80 -11.06
N ALA A 146 7.55 -6.23 -10.83
CA ALA A 146 7.14 -6.92 -9.60
C ALA A 146 7.53 -6.13 -8.34
N HIS A 147 7.26 -4.82 -8.34
CA HIS A 147 7.73 -3.90 -7.31
C HIS A 147 6.60 -3.32 -6.46
N TRP A 148 5.38 -3.85 -6.56
CA TRP A 148 4.28 -3.32 -5.76
C TRP A 148 4.59 -3.46 -4.27
N VAL A 149 4.24 -2.43 -3.50
CA VAL A 149 4.34 -2.43 -2.04
C VAL A 149 2.98 -2.83 -1.48
N THR A 150 2.97 -3.47 -0.32
CA THR A 150 1.71 -3.80 0.38
C THR A 150 0.83 -2.55 0.51
N THR A 151 -0.48 -2.74 0.54
CA THR A 151 -1.55 -1.71 0.53
C THR A 151 -1.79 -0.96 -0.79
N PHE A 152 -0.79 -0.77 -1.67
CA PHE A 152 -0.93 0.13 -2.83
C PHE A 152 -2.01 -0.26 -3.85
N LEU A 153 -2.34 -1.55 -3.92
CA LEU A 153 -3.40 -2.07 -4.80
C LEU A 153 -4.66 -2.48 -4.01
N THR A 154 -4.72 -2.17 -2.72
CA THR A 154 -5.81 -2.59 -1.82
C THR A 154 -6.29 -1.41 -1.00
N THR A 155 -6.02 -1.38 0.31
CA THR A 155 -6.50 -0.33 1.24
C THR A 155 -5.83 1.02 1.04
N GLY A 156 -4.63 1.05 0.46
CA GLY A 156 -3.88 2.24 0.08
C GLY A 156 -3.99 2.59 -1.40
N TYR A 157 -5.00 2.08 -2.12
CA TYR A 157 -5.22 2.45 -3.51
C TYR A 157 -5.48 3.95 -3.62
N SER A 158 -4.74 4.62 -4.51
CA SER A 158 -4.90 6.05 -4.76
C SER A 158 -5.30 6.31 -6.22
N GLU A 159 -6.15 7.33 -6.41
CA GLU A 159 -6.66 7.75 -7.71
C GLU A 159 -5.56 8.23 -8.68
N GLU A 160 -4.35 8.50 -8.18
CA GLU A 160 -3.18 8.79 -9.02
C GLU A 160 -2.82 7.60 -9.94
N ARG A 161 -3.29 6.39 -9.61
CA ARG A 161 -3.17 5.18 -10.44
C ARG A 161 -4.35 4.98 -11.38
N GLY A 162 -5.26 5.95 -11.42
CA GLY A 162 -6.47 5.95 -12.24
C GLY A 162 -7.67 5.45 -11.45
N PRO A 163 -8.88 5.56 -12.03
CA PRO A 163 -10.08 5.08 -11.38
C PRO A 163 -9.97 3.58 -11.07
N LEU A 164 -10.50 3.18 -9.91
CA LEU A 164 -10.49 1.77 -9.51
C LEU A 164 -11.31 0.93 -10.50
N ASP A 165 -12.44 1.48 -10.98
CA ASP A 165 -13.39 0.84 -11.91
C ASP A 165 -13.61 -0.66 -11.61
N PRO A 166 -14.08 -0.98 -10.40
CA PRO A 166 -14.26 -2.37 -10.01
C PRO A 166 -15.38 -3.03 -10.82
N PRO A 167 -15.27 -4.34 -11.10
CA PRO A 167 -16.39 -5.09 -11.64
C PRO A 167 -17.53 -5.16 -10.60
N THR A 168 -18.75 -5.44 -11.05
CA THR A 168 -19.92 -5.60 -10.16
C THR A 168 -19.71 -6.66 -9.08
N ALA A 169 -18.91 -7.68 -9.39
CA ALA A 169 -18.39 -8.65 -8.43
C ALA A 169 -16.96 -9.00 -8.80
N TRP A 170 -16.10 -9.21 -7.80
CA TRP A 170 -14.71 -9.53 -8.05
C TRP A 170 -14.57 -10.95 -8.59
N PRO A 171 -13.63 -11.22 -9.50
CA PRO A 171 -13.33 -12.60 -9.84
C PRO A 171 -12.88 -13.39 -8.63
N ARG A 172 -13.28 -14.66 -8.55
CA ARG A 172 -12.74 -15.57 -7.55
C ARG A 172 -11.36 -16.05 -7.98
N TYR A 173 -10.41 -16.04 -7.06
CA TYR A 173 -9.06 -16.53 -7.28
C TYR A 173 -8.73 -17.66 -6.31
N ARG A 174 -7.78 -18.51 -6.70
CA ARG A 174 -7.24 -19.58 -5.85
C ARG A 174 -5.73 -19.70 -6.05
N LEU A 175 -5.05 -20.24 -5.05
CA LEU A 175 -3.65 -20.64 -5.16
C LEU A 175 -3.55 -21.96 -5.92
N ASN A 176 -2.61 -22.05 -6.85
CA ASN A 176 -2.22 -23.28 -7.51
C ASN A 176 -0.94 -23.85 -6.87
N PRO A 177 -1.05 -24.79 -5.91
CA PRO A 177 0.11 -25.34 -5.21
C PRO A 177 1.01 -26.22 -6.11
N GLN A 178 0.59 -26.53 -7.35
CA GLN A 178 1.43 -27.25 -8.30
C GLN A 178 2.47 -26.34 -8.97
N VAL A 179 2.31 -25.02 -8.87
CA VAL A 179 3.22 -24.03 -9.43
C VAL A 179 3.73 -23.14 -8.32
N GLN A 180 4.84 -23.57 -7.71
CA GLN A 180 5.54 -22.82 -6.68
C GLN A 180 7.00 -22.60 -7.09
N ILE A 181 7.54 -21.42 -6.77
CA ILE A 181 8.93 -21.06 -7.07
C ILE A 181 9.55 -20.31 -5.91
N ARG A 182 10.80 -20.64 -5.57
CA ARG A 182 11.56 -19.88 -4.58
C ARG A 182 12.21 -18.67 -5.21
N THR A 183 12.39 -17.61 -4.43
CA THR A 183 13.27 -16.49 -4.81
C THR A 183 14.59 -16.99 -5.40
N GLY A 184 14.96 -16.46 -6.57
CA GLY A 184 16.17 -16.82 -7.29
C GLY A 184 16.00 -17.96 -8.30
N GLU A 185 14.90 -18.70 -8.28
CA GLU A 185 14.60 -19.74 -9.28
C GLU A 185 14.00 -19.14 -10.56
N PRO A 186 14.24 -19.74 -11.75
CA PRO A 186 13.62 -19.31 -12.99
C PRO A 186 12.10 -19.36 -12.94
N ILE A 187 11.44 -18.31 -13.41
CA ILE A 187 9.97 -18.24 -13.42
C ILE A 187 9.43 -19.16 -14.52
N PRO A 188 8.63 -20.21 -14.21
CA PRO A 188 8.23 -21.24 -15.16
C PRO A 188 7.16 -20.75 -16.14
N GLN A 189 6.28 -19.85 -15.68
CA GLN A 189 5.25 -19.25 -16.51
C GLN A 189 4.92 -17.84 -16.03
N THR A 190 4.41 -17.02 -16.94
CA THR A 190 3.99 -15.65 -16.61
C THR A 190 2.65 -15.69 -15.90
N GLY A 191 2.48 -14.89 -14.86
CA GLY A 191 1.21 -14.77 -14.15
C GLY A 191 1.32 -13.97 -12.87
N VAL A 192 0.23 -13.91 -12.11
CA VAL A 192 0.22 -13.34 -10.76
C VAL A 192 0.64 -14.42 -9.76
N TYR A 193 1.52 -14.07 -8.84
CA TYR A 193 2.00 -14.95 -7.78
C TYR A 193 1.82 -14.29 -6.43
N LEU A 194 1.40 -15.07 -5.43
CA LEU A 194 1.29 -14.66 -4.05
C LEU A 194 2.53 -15.13 -3.26
N PRO A 195 3.18 -14.24 -2.49
CA PRO A 195 4.32 -14.63 -1.68
C PRO A 195 3.88 -15.27 -0.36
N ASP A 196 4.58 -16.31 0.06
CA ASP A 196 4.47 -16.90 1.41
C ASP A 196 5.40 -16.15 2.38
N VAL A 197 5.06 -14.89 2.63
CA VAL A 197 5.67 -14.04 3.66
C VAL A 197 4.61 -13.09 4.19
N ASP A 198 4.73 -12.69 5.44
CA ASP A 198 3.83 -11.72 6.06
C ASP A 198 4.05 -10.31 5.48
N ASP A 199 3.00 -9.48 5.52
CA ASP A 199 3.07 -8.05 5.19
C ASP A 199 3.64 -7.74 3.77
N ALA A 200 3.37 -8.62 2.82
CA ALA A 200 3.69 -8.44 1.41
C ALA A 200 2.41 -8.43 0.57
N CYS A 201 2.57 -8.40 -0.75
CA CYS A 201 1.47 -8.41 -1.71
C CYS A 201 1.79 -9.28 -2.94
N ALA A 202 0.75 -9.68 -3.65
CA ALA A 202 0.89 -10.39 -4.92
C ALA A 202 1.67 -9.57 -5.94
N GLN A 203 2.39 -10.25 -6.81
CA GLN A 203 3.18 -9.63 -7.88
C GLN A 203 2.91 -10.32 -9.20
N PHE A 204 3.02 -9.57 -10.30
CA PHE A 204 3.02 -10.14 -11.64
C PHE A 204 4.44 -10.54 -12.03
N LEU A 205 4.68 -11.84 -12.16
CA LEU A 205 6.00 -12.38 -12.51
C LEU A 205 6.01 -12.77 -13.98
N ILE A 206 7.02 -12.28 -14.71
CA ILE A 206 7.18 -12.53 -16.15
C ILE A 206 8.21 -13.63 -16.35
N ALA A 207 7.78 -14.74 -16.96
CA ALA A 207 8.68 -15.82 -17.38
C ALA A 207 9.54 -15.38 -18.56
N SER A 208 10.72 -15.98 -18.66
CA SER A 208 11.60 -15.80 -19.83
C SER A 208 10.91 -16.38 -21.08
N ARG A 209 10.88 -15.61 -22.18
CA ARG A 209 10.22 -15.96 -23.44
C ARG A 209 11.10 -15.57 -24.64
N TYR A 210 10.56 -15.72 -25.85
CA TYR A 210 11.27 -15.60 -27.13
C TYR A 210 12.16 -14.35 -27.26
N PHE A 211 11.81 -13.24 -26.62
CA PHE A 211 12.56 -11.98 -26.70
C PHE A 211 13.37 -11.63 -25.45
N THR A 212 13.42 -12.48 -24.42
CA THR A 212 14.29 -12.26 -23.25
C THR A 212 15.68 -12.84 -23.49
N SER A 213 16.72 -12.00 -23.43
CA SER A 213 18.12 -12.42 -23.58
C SER A 213 18.74 -12.98 -22.29
N TYR A 214 18.02 -12.95 -21.17
CA TYR A 214 18.46 -13.42 -19.87
C TYR A 214 17.33 -14.15 -19.14
N THR A 215 17.69 -15.04 -18.23
CA THR A 215 16.73 -15.75 -17.38
C THR A 215 16.16 -14.80 -16.33
N ARG A 216 14.84 -14.62 -16.33
CA ARG A 216 14.09 -13.95 -15.26
C ARG A 216 13.85 -14.93 -14.12
N ASN A 217 14.41 -14.59 -12.96
CA ASN A 217 14.26 -15.35 -11.73
C ASN A 217 13.26 -14.67 -10.80
N ALA A 218 12.60 -15.47 -9.95
CA ALA A 218 11.65 -14.96 -8.97
C ALA A 218 12.33 -13.96 -8.02
N PRO A 219 11.77 -12.77 -7.81
CA PRO A 219 12.39 -11.77 -6.95
C PRO A 219 12.23 -12.12 -5.47
N LYS A 220 12.90 -11.33 -4.62
CA LYS A 220 12.51 -11.20 -3.20
C LYS A 220 11.19 -10.44 -3.13
N ALA A 221 10.34 -10.76 -2.17
CA ALA A 221 9.10 -10.02 -1.91
C ALA A 221 9.41 -8.69 -1.21
N SER A 222 8.71 -7.63 -1.60
CA SER A 222 8.66 -6.37 -0.87
C SER A 222 7.82 -6.56 0.40
N VAL A 223 8.41 -6.33 1.56
CA VAL A 223 7.77 -6.51 2.87
C VAL A 223 7.60 -5.15 3.55
N GLY A 224 6.41 -4.93 4.07
CA GLY A 224 6.00 -3.73 4.78
C GLY A 224 5.84 -2.50 3.90
N TYR A 225 5.23 -1.47 4.49
CA TYR A 225 5.09 -0.15 3.92
C TYR A 225 5.69 0.87 4.89
N ASP A 226 6.66 1.65 4.40
CA ASP A 226 7.26 2.77 5.10
C ASP A 226 6.57 4.07 4.65
N PRO A 227 5.77 4.72 5.53
CA PRO A 227 5.05 5.94 5.17
C PRO A 227 5.96 7.16 4.95
N ASP A 228 7.20 7.14 5.47
CA ASP A 228 8.13 8.27 5.33
C ASP A 228 8.83 8.23 3.96
N THR A 229 9.16 7.02 3.49
CA THR A 229 9.86 6.83 2.20
C THR A 229 8.93 6.43 1.05
N LEU A 230 7.67 6.10 1.36
CA LEU A 230 6.66 5.57 0.44
C LEU A 230 7.13 4.27 -0.26
N GLN A 231 7.99 3.50 0.40
CA GLN A 231 8.61 2.28 -0.13
C GLN A 231 8.36 1.08 0.78
N ASN A 232 8.86 -0.08 0.37
CA ASN A 232 8.89 -1.24 1.24
C ASN A 232 9.95 -1.08 2.34
N ILE A 233 9.71 -1.68 3.51
CA ILE A 233 10.65 -1.67 4.64
C ILE A 233 11.85 -2.57 4.34
N SER A 234 11.60 -3.77 3.82
CA SER A 234 12.66 -4.73 3.47
C SER A 234 12.29 -5.58 2.25
N LYS A 235 13.27 -6.34 1.75
CA LYS A 235 13.05 -7.35 0.71
C LYS A 235 13.46 -8.72 1.23
N GLU A 236 12.52 -9.64 1.29
CA GLU A 236 12.72 -10.97 1.88
C GLU A 236 12.62 -12.09 0.83
N PRO A 237 13.48 -13.13 0.91
CA PRO A 237 13.27 -14.36 0.17
C PRO A 237 11.92 -15.00 0.54
N THR A 238 11.21 -15.57 -0.44
CA THR A 238 9.91 -16.21 -0.21
C THR A 238 9.68 -17.38 -1.17
N LEU A 239 8.64 -18.16 -0.87
CA LEU A 239 8.02 -19.09 -1.80
C LEU A 239 6.83 -18.40 -2.48
N TRP A 240 6.91 -18.24 -3.79
CA TRP A 240 5.84 -17.69 -4.59
C TRP A 240 4.93 -18.82 -5.06
N THR A 241 3.62 -18.68 -4.87
CA THR A 241 2.61 -19.62 -5.39
C THR A 241 1.77 -18.93 -6.45
N LEU A 242 1.60 -19.56 -7.61
CA LEU A 242 0.78 -19.01 -8.70
C LEU A 242 -0.66 -18.81 -8.24
N VAL A 243 -1.24 -17.67 -8.62
CA VAL A 243 -2.66 -17.37 -8.46
C VAL A 243 -3.38 -17.62 -9.78
N GLU A 244 -4.51 -18.34 -9.71
CA GLU A 244 -5.37 -18.61 -10.85
C GLU A 244 -6.76 -18.04 -10.61
N ARG A 245 -7.34 -17.45 -11.65
CA ARG A 245 -8.76 -17.13 -11.69
C ARG A 245 -9.58 -18.42 -11.78
N VAL A 246 -10.64 -18.53 -10.99
CA VAL A 246 -11.62 -19.62 -11.07
C VAL A 246 -12.66 -19.24 -12.13
N PRO A 247 -12.75 -19.96 -13.27
CA PRO A 247 -13.60 -19.55 -14.38
C PRO A 247 -15.08 -19.46 -13.99
N GLY A 248 -15.70 -18.31 -14.27
CA GLY A 248 -17.13 -18.08 -14.03
C GLY A 248 -17.53 -17.83 -12.56
N GLU A 249 -16.60 -17.97 -11.62
CA GLU A 249 -16.86 -17.71 -10.21
C GLU A 249 -16.47 -16.28 -9.82
N THR A 250 -17.30 -15.68 -8.98
CA THR A 250 -17.10 -14.33 -8.42
C THR A 250 -17.24 -14.36 -6.92
N VAL A 251 -16.63 -13.39 -6.25
CA VAL A 251 -16.85 -13.10 -4.83
C VAL A 251 -17.51 -11.73 -4.68
N PRO A 252 -18.33 -11.53 -3.63
CA PRO A 252 -18.92 -10.24 -3.31
C PRO A 252 -17.89 -9.11 -3.30
N PHE A 253 -18.34 -7.89 -3.62
CA PHE A 253 -17.49 -6.71 -3.66
C PHE A 253 -16.70 -6.50 -2.35
N GLU A 254 -17.32 -6.79 -1.21
CA GLU A 254 -16.71 -6.64 0.12
C GLU A 254 -15.55 -7.62 0.37
N GLU A 255 -15.58 -8.81 -0.22
CA GLU A 255 -14.49 -9.79 -0.10
C GLU A 255 -13.24 -9.38 -0.91
N GLY A 256 -13.40 -8.56 -1.95
CA GLY A 256 -12.27 -8.11 -2.78
C GLY A 256 -11.47 -6.95 -2.22
N LEU A 257 -12.07 -6.15 -1.35
CA LEU A 257 -11.40 -5.04 -0.65
C LEU A 257 -10.46 -5.54 0.47
N GLY A 258 -10.54 -6.83 0.81
CA GLY A 258 -9.97 -7.39 2.04
C GLY A 258 -10.50 -6.67 3.30
N PRO A 259 -9.95 -6.92 4.49
CA PRO A 259 -10.35 -6.16 5.67
C PRO A 259 -9.96 -4.71 5.45
N MET A 260 -10.93 -3.86 5.10
CA MET A 260 -10.81 -2.42 5.27
C MET A 260 -10.98 -2.17 6.76
N THR A 261 -9.92 -1.77 7.45
CA THR A 261 -10.06 -0.96 8.66
C THR A 261 -10.77 0.32 8.20
N ALA A 262 -12.10 0.36 8.31
CA ALA A 262 -12.84 1.52 7.84
C ALA A 262 -12.44 2.71 8.72
N LEU A 263 -11.92 3.76 8.10
CA LEU A 263 -11.56 4.97 8.81
C LEU A 263 -12.81 5.57 9.50
N PRO A 264 -12.67 6.19 10.68
CA PRO A 264 -13.78 6.87 11.33
C PRO A 264 -14.35 7.96 10.42
N VAL A 265 -15.67 8.00 10.26
CA VAL A 265 -16.36 8.96 9.39
C VAL A 265 -17.07 10.02 10.23
N PRO A 266 -16.88 11.33 9.98
CA PRO A 266 -17.61 12.38 10.68
C PRO A 266 -19.13 12.32 10.43
N ALA A 267 -19.92 12.68 11.45
CA ALA A 267 -21.35 12.91 11.29
C ALA A 267 -21.61 14.03 10.27
N GLY A 268 -22.74 13.91 9.55
CA GLY A 268 -23.05 14.76 8.41
C GLY A 268 -22.43 14.28 7.09
N GLN A 269 -21.48 13.34 7.11
CA GLN A 269 -20.93 12.72 5.90
C GLN A 269 -21.75 11.48 5.50
N PRO A 270 -21.81 11.15 4.20
CA PRO A 270 -22.44 9.92 3.73
C PRO A 270 -21.67 8.67 4.16
N CYS A 271 -22.42 7.63 4.49
CA CYS A 271 -21.90 6.33 4.83
C CYS A 271 -21.16 5.73 3.63
N SER A 272 -19.87 5.45 3.79
CA SER A 272 -19.01 4.95 2.72
C SER A 272 -19.33 3.51 2.31
N ARG A 273 -19.88 2.71 3.22
CA ARG A 273 -20.29 1.31 3.01
C ARG A 273 -21.44 0.90 3.93
N SER A 274 -22.37 0.08 3.42
CA SER A 274 -23.45 -0.48 4.25
C SER A 274 -22.89 -1.39 5.35
N GLY A 275 -23.52 -1.39 6.53
CA GLY A 275 -23.18 -2.29 7.63
C GLY A 275 -23.45 -1.68 9.01
N LEU A 276 -23.04 -2.37 10.06
CA LEU A 276 -23.10 -1.91 11.45
C LEU A 276 -21.99 -0.90 11.74
N TRP A 277 -22.40 0.26 12.24
CA TRP A 277 -21.52 1.32 12.71
C TRP A 277 -21.96 1.75 14.10
N PHE A 278 -21.01 2.27 14.89
CA PHE A 278 -21.28 2.84 16.19
C PHE A 278 -20.53 4.17 16.37
N THR A 279 -20.92 4.95 17.37
CA THR A 279 -20.18 6.16 17.74
C THR A 279 -19.93 6.19 19.24
N LEU A 280 -18.73 6.60 19.64
CA LEU A 280 -18.39 6.82 21.05
C LEU A 280 -19.15 8.02 21.65
N ALA A 281 -19.80 8.83 20.81
CA ALA A 281 -20.59 9.97 21.24
C ALA A 281 -21.85 9.59 22.04
N GLN A 282 -22.33 8.37 21.88
CA GLN A 282 -23.58 7.87 22.49
C GLN A 282 -23.44 6.38 22.84
N ARG A 283 -23.87 6.02 24.05
CA ARG A 283 -23.99 4.61 24.45
C ARG A 283 -25.07 3.91 23.62
N ASP A 284 -24.84 2.64 23.30
CA ASP A 284 -25.76 1.80 22.52
C ASP A 284 -26.12 2.41 21.15
N SER A 285 -25.15 3.08 20.52
CA SER A 285 -25.30 3.75 19.23
C SER A 285 -25.10 2.83 18.02
N ARG A 286 -24.72 1.56 18.26
CA ARG A 286 -24.53 0.52 17.24
C ARG A 286 -25.81 0.37 16.42
N ARG A 287 -25.71 0.59 15.12
CA ARG A 287 -26.84 0.44 14.20
C ARG A 287 -26.38 0.24 12.77
N HIS A 288 -27.27 -0.33 11.96
CA HIS A 288 -27.02 -0.56 10.54
C HIS A 288 -27.26 0.71 9.73
N PHE A 289 -26.35 1.02 8.81
CA PHE A 289 -26.46 2.09 7.82
C PHE A 289 -26.41 1.52 6.41
N GLN A 290 -27.11 2.15 5.48
CA GLN A 290 -26.94 1.88 4.05
C GLN A 290 -25.87 2.80 3.45
N GLN A 291 -25.15 2.34 2.43
CA GLN A 291 -24.22 3.17 1.67
C GLN A 291 -24.94 4.42 1.13
N GLY A 292 -24.32 5.58 1.32
CA GLY A 292 -24.89 6.88 0.98
C GLY A 292 -25.84 7.47 2.04
N GLU A 293 -26.22 6.72 3.07
CA GLU A 293 -27.00 7.23 4.20
C GLU A 293 -26.16 8.22 5.02
N ILE A 294 -26.72 9.37 5.39
CA ILE A 294 -25.97 10.39 6.14
C ILE A 294 -25.84 9.98 7.61
N PHE A 295 -24.61 9.96 8.12
CA PHE A 295 -24.37 9.73 9.54
C PHE A 295 -24.99 10.84 10.39
N PRO A 296 -25.82 10.50 11.39
CA PRO A 296 -26.51 11.52 12.16
C PRO A 296 -25.55 12.14 13.16
N GLU A 297 -25.87 13.38 13.52
CA GLU A 297 -25.22 14.05 14.62
C GLU A 297 -25.88 13.64 15.95
N VAL A 298 -25.04 13.39 16.96
CA VAL A 298 -25.51 13.06 18.31
C VAL A 298 -25.45 14.32 19.16
N PRO A 299 -26.54 14.72 19.85
CA PRO A 299 -26.53 15.86 20.75
C PRO A 299 -25.53 15.67 21.90
N ARG A 300 -24.52 16.52 21.99
CA ARG A 300 -23.38 16.39 22.93
C ARG A 300 -23.45 17.26 24.17
N GLY A 301 -24.56 17.94 24.44
CA GLY A 301 -24.64 18.88 25.56
C GLY A 301 -23.50 19.92 25.50
N LEU A 302 -22.69 20.01 26.57
CA LEU A 302 -21.55 20.94 26.69
C LEU A 302 -20.21 20.40 26.14
N ALA A 303 -20.16 19.16 25.63
CA ALA A 303 -18.92 18.57 25.12
C ALA A 303 -18.56 19.12 23.72
N LYS A 304 -17.32 19.59 23.55
CA LYS A 304 -16.78 20.07 22.26
C LYS A 304 -16.02 18.95 21.55
N GLY A 305 -16.32 18.72 20.27
CA GLY A 305 -15.64 17.79 19.37
C GLY A 305 -16.58 17.28 18.26
N GLU A 306 -16.05 16.61 17.23
CA GLU A 306 -16.82 16.02 16.12
C GLU A 306 -17.35 14.61 16.45
N VAL A 307 -18.55 14.27 15.98
CA VAL A 307 -19.13 12.92 16.07
C VAL A 307 -18.49 12.06 15.01
N LEU A 308 -17.68 11.08 15.41
CA LEU A 308 -17.10 10.09 14.51
C LEU A 308 -17.89 8.79 14.63
N TRP A 309 -18.30 8.26 13.48
CA TRP A 309 -18.88 6.94 13.31
C TRP A 309 -17.78 5.96 12.92
N LEU A 310 -17.71 4.87 13.67
CA LEU A 310 -16.70 3.81 13.62
C LEU A 310 -17.37 2.55 13.08
N TRP A 311 -16.67 1.84 12.21
CA TRP A 311 -17.13 0.55 11.72
C TRP A 311 -17.06 -0.50 12.83
N ASP A 312 -18.13 -1.28 12.95
CA ASP A 312 -18.15 -2.42 13.84
C ASP A 312 -17.54 -3.63 13.12
N GLU A 313 -16.47 -4.23 13.65
CA GLU A 313 -15.93 -5.47 13.06
C GLU A 313 -16.90 -6.65 13.24
N GLU A 314 -17.79 -6.58 14.23
CA GLU A 314 -18.82 -7.58 14.49
C GLU A 314 -20.11 -7.18 13.77
N GLN A 315 -20.37 -7.81 12.61
CA GLN A 315 -21.49 -7.45 11.72
C GLN A 315 -22.78 -8.28 11.94
N ASP A 316 -22.84 -9.12 12.98
CA ASP A 316 -23.93 -10.07 13.35
C ASP A 316 -24.96 -10.41 12.25
N ASN A 317 -24.77 -11.59 11.65
CA ASN A 317 -25.66 -12.21 10.67
C ASN A 317 -26.99 -12.64 11.34
N ALA A 318 -27.93 -11.71 11.48
CA ALA A 318 -29.30 -12.00 11.90
C ALA A 318 -30.28 -11.89 10.72
N SER A 319 -30.28 -12.89 9.84
CA SER A 319 -31.43 -13.22 8.99
C SER A 319 -31.38 -14.66 8.51
N ALA A 320 -31.71 -15.59 9.41
CA ALA A 320 -32.42 -16.83 9.06
C ALA A 320 -32.86 -17.56 10.34
N VAL A 321 -33.95 -17.10 10.96
CA VAL A 321 -34.81 -18.00 11.71
C VAL A 321 -36.20 -17.87 11.12
N LEU A 322 -36.64 -18.91 10.41
CA LEU A 322 -37.93 -19.60 10.59
C LEU A 322 -38.17 -20.56 9.40
N SER A 323 -37.85 -21.84 9.59
CA SER A 323 -38.81 -22.96 9.43
C SER A 323 -38.11 -24.31 9.61
N SER A 324 -38.60 -25.09 10.58
CA SER A 324 -38.64 -26.57 10.73
C SER A 324 -37.53 -27.42 10.09
N SER A 325 -36.88 -28.39 10.72
CA SER A 325 -37.41 -29.43 11.62
C SER A 325 -36.26 -30.27 12.23
N ALA A 326 -36.52 -30.88 13.39
CA ALA A 326 -35.71 -31.80 14.21
C ALA A 326 -34.57 -32.61 13.54
N ALA A 327 -33.38 -32.57 14.17
CA ALA A 327 -32.57 -33.76 14.50
C ALA A 327 -31.48 -33.39 15.52
N THR A 328 -31.49 -34.06 16.68
CA THR A 328 -30.49 -34.03 17.75
C THR A 328 -29.14 -34.59 17.30
N VAL A 329 -28.04 -33.87 17.54
CA VAL A 329 -26.69 -34.43 17.69
C VAL A 329 -25.89 -33.63 18.74
N ASP A 330 -25.22 -34.36 19.62
CA ASP A 330 -24.36 -33.97 20.74
C ASP A 330 -23.39 -32.81 20.47
N LEU A 331 -23.27 -31.90 21.46
CA LEU A 331 -22.18 -30.93 21.59
C LEU A 331 -21.12 -31.47 22.58
N PRO A 332 -19.81 -31.45 22.24
CA PRO A 332 -18.75 -31.57 23.24
C PRO A 332 -18.49 -30.22 23.95
N ALA A 333 -17.99 -30.33 25.19
CA ALA A 333 -17.75 -29.27 26.18
C ALA A 333 -16.77 -28.14 25.74
N PRO A 334 -16.77 -26.97 26.41
CA PRO A 334 -16.11 -25.75 25.92
C PRO A 334 -14.58 -25.80 26.07
N VAL A 335 -13.87 -25.28 25.07
CA VAL A 335 -12.41 -25.15 25.07
C VAL A 335 -12.03 -23.77 25.64
N ALA A 336 -11.32 -23.81 26.78
CA ALA A 336 -10.44 -22.83 27.41
C ALA A 336 -10.62 -21.33 27.12
N ASP A 337 -10.99 -20.58 28.17
CA ASP A 337 -10.85 -19.11 28.26
C ASP A 337 -9.43 -18.68 27.89
N THR A 338 -9.31 -17.81 26.90
CA THR A 338 -8.03 -17.18 26.56
C THR A 338 -7.65 -16.21 27.69
N PRO A 339 -6.42 -16.24 28.23
CA PRO A 339 -6.02 -15.32 29.30
C PRO A 339 -6.20 -13.86 28.89
N SER A 340 -6.87 -13.08 29.73
CA SER A 340 -7.17 -11.66 29.47
C SER A 340 -5.92 -10.88 29.07
N GLU A 341 -6.06 -10.03 28.05
CA GLU A 341 -5.01 -9.08 27.65
C GLU A 341 -5.04 -7.80 28.48
N PHE A 342 -5.98 -7.67 29.41
CA PHE A 342 -6.12 -6.51 30.27
C PHE A 342 -6.11 -6.92 31.74
N ALA A 343 -5.46 -6.11 32.58
CA ALA A 343 -5.43 -6.26 34.02
C ALA A 343 -5.14 -4.92 34.71
N ASN A 344 -5.48 -4.81 36.00
CA ASN A 344 -5.22 -3.61 36.80
C ASN A 344 -3.97 -3.78 37.68
N SER A 345 -3.30 -2.68 38.04
CA SER A 345 -2.23 -2.71 39.05
C SER A 345 -2.72 -3.37 40.34
N GLY A 346 -1.89 -4.23 40.93
CA GLY A 346 -2.23 -5.04 42.11
C GLY A 346 -2.90 -6.38 41.78
N GLU A 347 -3.35 -6.60 40.54
CA GLU A 347 -3.82 -7.89 40.07
C GLU A 347 -2.64 -8.74 39.52
N PRO A 348 -2.72 -10.08 39.61
CA PRO A 348 -1.76 -10.96 38.96
C PRO A 348 -1.87 -10.85 37.44
N ALA A 349 -0.75 -10.70 36.74
CA ALA A 349 -0.70 -10.69 35.29
C ALA A 349 -1.29 -12.00 34.73
N PRO A 350 -2.38 -11.95 33.94
CA PRO A 350 -2.99 -13.15 33.33
C PRO A 350 -2.04 -13.96 32.45
N ARG A 351 -1.00 -13.30 31.92
CA ARG A 351 0.01 -13.90 31.04
C ARG A 351 1.39 -13.24 31.21
N ALA A 352 2.44 -14.00 30.94
CA ALA A 352 3.81 -13.50 30.90
C ALA A 352 4.04 -12.60 29.68
N GLY A 353 5.03 -11.72 29.73
CA GLY A 353 5.40 -10.85 28.62
C GLY A 353 5.34 -9.37 28.97
N LEU A 354 5.33 -8.52 27.95
CA LEU A 354 5.39 -7.08 28.11
C LEU A 354 3.99 -6.51 28.26
N TRP A 355 3.82 -5.66 29.28
CA TRP A 355 2.60 -4.95 29.59
C TRP A 355 2.87 -3.45 29.49
N GLN A 356 1.92 -2.70 28.94
CA GLN A 356 1.98 -1.24 28.87
C GLN A 356 0.70 -0.61 29.44
N VAL A 357 0.80 0.61 29.93
CA VAL A 357 -0.37 1.36 30.40
C VAL A 357 -1.16 1.87 29.20
N ILE A 358 -2.48 1.66 29.20
CA ILE A 358 -3.37 2.02 28.08
C ILE A 358 -3.28 3.52 27.75
N ASP A 359 -3.32 4.37 28.77
CA ASP A 359 -3.32 5.83 28.60
C ASP A 359 -1.90 6.43 28.53
N ASN A 360 -0.85 5.62 28.76
CA ASN A 360 0.54 6.07 28.71
C ASN A 360 1.48 4.91 28.32
N PRO A 361 1.61 4.59 27.01
CA PRO A 361 2.38 3.44 26.53
C PRO A 361 3.88 3.47 26.86
N SER A 362 4.42 4.63 27.24
CA SER A 362 5.80 4.79 27.69
C SER A 362 6.05 4.24 29.10
N VAL A 363 4.99 3.91 29.84
CA VAL A 363 5.06 3.20 31.13
C VAL A 363 4.82 1.72 30.89
N GLN A 364 5.87 0.91 31.08
CA GLN A 364 5.88 -0.50 30.74
C GLN A 364 6.37 -1.37 31.90
N PHE A 365 6.01 -2.64 31.85
CA PHE A 365 6.42 -3.64 32.81
C PHE A 365 6.51 -5.01 32.13
N ARG A 366 7.60 -5.74 32.35
CA ARG A 366 7.78 -7.09 31.81
C ARG A 366 7.52 -8.12 32.90
N ALA A 367 6.39 -8.80 32.82
CA ALA A 367 6.08 -9.94 33.67
C ALA A 367 6.88 -11.16 33.19
N GLY A 368 7.74 -11.71 34.04
CA GLY A 368 8.55 -12.88 33.71
C GLY A 368 7.72 -14.17 33.62
N GLN A 369 6.58 -14.21 34.33
CA GLN A 369 5.64 -15.33 34.32
C GLN A 369 4.20 -14.84 34.56
N ALA A 370 3.21 -15.65 34.16
CA ALA A 370 1.83 -15.42 34.57
C ALA A 370 1.71 -15.50 36.09
N GLY A 371 0.90 -14.63 36.69
CA GLY A 371 0.73 -14.53 38.15
C GLY A 371 1.59 -13.45 38.82
N GLU A 372 2.54 -12.83 38.12
CA GLU A 372 3.33 -11.73 38.66
C GLU A 372 2.46 -10.47 38.83
N VAL A 373 2.52 -9.83 40.00
CA VAL A 373 1.63 -8.71 40.32
C VAL A 373 2.03 -7.47 39.53
N LEU A 374 1.07 -6.89 38.82
CA LEU A 374 1.32 -5.69 38.03
C LEU A 374 1.57 -4.47 38.95
N PRO A 375 2.67 -3.73 38.75
CA PRO A 375 3.07 -2.66 39.66
C PRO A 375 2.17 -1.43 39.53
N THR A 376 2.21 -0.55 40.53
CA THR A 376 1.70 0.83 40.41
C THR A 376 2.78 1.74 39.84
N TYR A 377 2.39 2.88 39.26
CA TYR A 377 3.33 3.92 38.83
C TYR A 377 3.04 5.21 39.59
N GLN A 378 4.07 5.80 40.20
CA GLN A 378 3.95 7.01 41.02
C GLN A 378 2.88 6.90 42.13
N GLY A 379 2.64 5.69 42.66
CA GLY A 379 1.65 5.42 43.70
C GLY A 379 0.19 5.35 43.19
N GLN A 380 -0.06 5.46 41.89
CA GLN A 380 -1.38 5.35 41.29
C GLN A 380 -1.60 3.96 40.67
N PRO A 381 -2.80 3.37 40.81
CA PRO A 381 -3.17 2.17 40.08
C PRO A 381 -3.35 2.47 38.59
N LEU A 382 -2.87 1.57 37.75
CA LEU A 382 -2.88 1.70 36.29
C LEU A 382 -3.72 0.59 35.67
N ARG A 383 -4.21 0.84 34.47
CA ARG A 383 -4.81 -0.19 33.61
C ARG A 383 -3.79 -0.62 32.57
N TRP A 384 -3.47 -1.91 32.60
CA TRP A 384 -2.45 -2.52 31.76
C TRP A 384 -3.09 -3.26 30.59
N GLN A 385 -2.41 -3.22 29.47
CA GLN A 385 -2.67 -4.05 28.30
C GLN A 385 -1.41 -4.86 27.97
N TRP A 386 -1.58 -6.15 27.75
CA TRP A 386 -0.53 -7.03 27.28
C TRP A 386 -0.27 -6.79 25.80
N ILE A 387 1.00 -6.84 25.42
CA ILE A 387 1.40 -6.71 24.02
C ILE A 387 2.17 -7.94 23.57
N GLU A 388 1.74 -8.50 22.43
CA GLU A 388 2.25 -9.76 21.90
C GLU A 388 3.69 -9.66 21.39
N GLN A 389 4.07 -8.49 20.88
CA GLN A 389 5.42 -8.21 20.42
C GLN A 389 5.90 -6.86 20.99
N PRO A 390 7.12 -6.80 21.56
CA PRO A 390 7.73 -5.53 21.94
C PRO A 390 7.84 -4.65 20.69
N GLY A 391 7.25 -3.45 20.70
CA GLY A 391 7.24 -2.59 19.50
C GLY A 391 8.65 -2.31 18.96
N THR A 392 8.76 -1.99 17.67
CA THR A 392 10.04 -1.68 17.00
C THR A 392 10.73 -0.47 17.66
N GLY A 393 12.07 -0.47 17.69
CA GLY A 393 12.87 0.59 18.32
C GLY A 393 14.23 0.10 18.81
N LEU A 394 15.21 1.02 18.85
CA LEU A 394 16.55 0.76 19.41
C LEU A 394 16.44 0.35 20.88
N ARG A 395 17.12 -0.74 21.25
CA ARG A 395 17.20 -1.22 22.64
C ARG A 395 18.64 -1.25 23.12
N ALA A 396 18.83 -0.91 24.38
CA ALA A 396 20.11 -1.04 25.05
C ALA A 396 19.89 -1.41 26.52
N THR A 397 20.79 -2.18 27.08
CA THR A 397 20.72 -2.66 28.47
C THR A 397 21.46 -1.72 29.41
N SER A 398 21.05 -1.68 30.68
CA SER A 398 21.76 -0.93 31.72
C SER A 398 23.27 -1.18 31.69
N GLY A 399 24.05 -0.12 31.86
CA GLY A 399 25.51 -0.15 31.82
C GLY A 399 26.11 0.00 30.42
N GLN A 400 25.36 -0.26 29.34
CA GLN A 400 25.82 0.06 27.98
C GLN A 400 25.75 1.58 27.75
N PRO A 401 26.71 2.17 27.02
CA PRO A 401 26.61 3.56 26.60
C PRO A 401 25.39 3.73 25.69
N CYS A 402 24.63 4.81 25.93
CA CYS A 402 23.44 5.12 25.15
C CYS A 402 23.82 5.27 23.65
N PRO A 403 23.30 4.40 22.77
CA PRO A 403 23.74 4.35 21.37
C PRO A 403 23.19 5.51 20.52
N TYR A 404 22.14 6.18 20.99
CA TYR A 404 21.51 7.28 20.29
C TYR A 404 20.87 8.27 21.28
N PRO A 405 21.13 9.58 21.16
CA PRO A 405 20.58 10.55 22.10
C PRO A 405 19.05 10.67 21.89
N GLY A 406 18.29 10.78 22.97
CA GLY A 406 16.84 10.84 22.87
C GLY A 406 16.11 10.49 24.15
N VAL A 407 14.79 10.35 24.03
CA VAL A 407 13.86 9.90 25.07
C VAL A 407 13.72 8.39 25.00
N TRP A 408 13.92 7.71 26.12
CA TRP A 408 13.89 6.27 26.28
C TRP A 408 12.91 5.87 27.39
N SER A 409 12.30 4.69 27.29
CA SER A 409 11.46 4.08 28.32
C SER A 409 12.03 2.74 28.76
N CYS A 410 11.87 2.40 30.04
CA CYS A 410 12.24 1.09 30.57
C CYS A 410 11.12 0.08 30.26
N GLU A 411 11.46 -1.04 29.63
CA GLU A 411 10.49 -2.11 29.34
C GLU A 411 10.25 -3.02 30.55
N ASP A 412 11.22 -3.10 31.47
CA ASP A 412 11.21 -4.08 32.56
C ASP A 412 10.60 -3.52 33.86
N TRP A 413 10.44 -2.20 33.97
CA TRP A 413 9.88 -1.55 35.16
C TRP A 413 9.26 -0.18 34.81
N PRO A 414 8.14 0.21 35.44
CA PRO A 414 7.45 1.46 35.13
C PRO A 414 8.23 2.67 35.63
N THR A 415 9.17 3.17 34.83
CA THR A 415 9.89 4.42 35.12
C THR A 415 9.28 5.63 34.42
N GLY A 416 8.57 5.39 33.32
CA GLY A 416 8.20 6.42 32.34
C GLY A 416 9.40 6.85 31.48
N GLU A 417 9.21 7.95 30.75
CA GLU A 417 10.18 8.51 29.81
C GLU A 417 11.38 9.17 30.51
N GLN A 418 12.58 8.89 30.02
CA GLN A 418 13.83 9.50 30.46
C GLN A 418 14.68 9.91 29.27
N THR A 419 15.36 11.05 29.34
CA THR A 419 16.22 11.53 28.26
C THR A 419 17.66 11.15 28.53
N PHE A 420 18.31 10.49 27.57
CA PHE A 420 19.72 10.13 27.63
C PHE A 420 20.49 10.73 26.46
N MET A 421 21.69 11.23 26.73
CA MET A 421 22.61 11.70 25.70
C MET A 421 23.47 10.54 25.17
N HIS A 422 23.93 10.66 23.94
CA HIS A 422 24.82 9.68 23.31
C HIS A 422 26.07 9.43 24.17
N GLY A 423 26.42 8.15 24.37
CA GLY A 423 27.58 7.74 25.14
C GLY A 423 27.40 7.68 26.65
N VAL A 424 26.29 8.21 27.20
CA VAL A 424 26.00 8.13 28.65
C VAL A 424 25.57 6.70 29.00
N PRO A 425 26.19 6.04 30.00
CA PRO A 425 25.77 4.70 30.42
C PRO A 425 24.32 4.69 30.90
N LEU A 426 23.51 3.78 30.38
CA LEU A 426 22.11 3.66 30.76
C LEU A 426 21.97 3.16 32.20
N PRO A 427 21.10 3.77 33.03
CA PRO A 427 21.03 3.46 34.44
C PRO A 427 20.38 2.10 34.72
N GLN A 428 20.68 1.55 35.89
CA GLN A 428 19.90 0.47 36.49
C GLN A 428 18.62 1.05 37.12
N VAL A 429 17.56 0.23 37.17
CA VAL A 429 16.32 0.58 37.86
C VAL A 429 16.19 -0.33 39.07
N GLU A 430 16.06 0.25 40.26
CA GLU A 430 16.04 -0.48 41.54
C GLU A 430 17.22 -1.46 41.73
N GLY A 431 18.40 -1.09 41.22
CA GLY A 431 19.61 -1.92 41.30
C GLY A 431 19.61 -3.13 40.37
N ARG A 432 18.64 -3.23 39.45
CA ARG A 432 18.55 -4.30 38.44
C ARG A 432 18.95 -3.78 37.07
N ASN A 433 19.59 -4.65 36.29
CA ASN A 433 19.81 -4.38 34.87
C ASN A 433 18.47 -4.49 34.14
N VAL A 434 18.12 -3.44 33.42
CA VAL A 434 16.89 -3.35 32.66
C VAL A 434 17.18 -3.04 31.18
N THR A 435 16.16 -3.25 30.37
CA THR A 435 16.13 -2.97 28.94
C THR A 435 15.48 -1.61 28.73
N TRP A 436 16.25 -0.70 28.16
CA TRP A 436 15.76 0.60 27.72
C TRP A 436 15.42 0.54 26.23
N LYS A 437 14.30 1.14 25.85
CA LYS A 437 13.85 1.28 24.47
C LYS A 437 13.77 2.77 24.09
N LEU A 438 14.32 3.15 22.94
CA LEU A 438 14.19 4.51 22.41
C LEU A 438 12.73 4.77 22.00
N VAL A 439 12.15 5.82 22.56
CA VAL A 439 10.78 6.30 22.28
C VAL A 439 10.82 7.45 21.27
N ARG A 440 11.79 8.37 21.40
CA ARG A 440 11.95 9.52 20.49
C ARG A 440 13.42 9.93 20.38
N GLY A 441 13.95 10.05 19.17
CA GLY A 441 15.28 10.64 18.95
C GLY A 441 15.32 12.13 19.28
N SER A 442 16.48 12.63 19.73
CA SER A 442 16.73 14.07 19.95
C SER A 442 17.55 14.71 18.84
#